data_AF-A0A1Q9PK68-F1
#
_entry.id   AF-A0A1Q9PK68-F1
#
_cell.length_a   1.000
_cell.length_b   1.000
_cell.length_c   1.000
_cell.angle_alpha   90.00
_cell.angle_beta   90.00
_cell.angle_gamma   90.00
#
_symmetry.space_group_name_H-M   'P 1'
#
loop_
_entity.id
_entity.type
_entity.pdbx_description
1 polymer ?
#
loop_
_entity_poly.entity_id
_entity_poly.type
_entity_poly.pdbx_seq_one_letter_code
_entity_poly.pdbx_strand_id
1 'polypeptide(L)'
;MKTFDFKSGTTVMVDETQIVIERSGGKSAMKGLFAGRAMGHMTIKMSAMTGVIFFADYLVICASGLPTPNDFKLTSIAEIKQFPNCIVAKEQELEELYQYLKGFIK
;
A
#
# COMPACT_ATOMS: atom_id res chain seq x y z
N MET A 1 -3.67 17.04 -4.46
CA MET A 1 -3.36 15.61 -4.57
C MET A 1 -1.86 15.45 -4.60
N LYS A 2 -1.26 14.78 -3.61
CA LYS A 2 0.18 14.47 -3.55
C LYS A 2 0.39 13.08 -4.16
N THR A 3 1.41 12.94 -5.02
CA THR A 3 1.72 11.70 -5.72
C THR A 3 3.04 11.12 -5.22
N PHE A 4 3.06 9.80 -5.02
CA PHE A 4 4.22 9.02 -4.60
C PHE A 4 4.48 7.94 -5.64
N ASP A 5 5.57 8.08 -6.39
CA ASP A 5 5.97 7.13 -7.43
C ASP A 5 7.06 6.21 -6.91
N PHE A 6 6.72 4.93 -6.76
CA PHE A 6 7.65 3.93 -6.24
C PHE A 6 8.41 3.24 -7.37
N LYS A 7 9.69 2.93 -7.12
CA LYS A 7 10.51 2.14 -8.06
C LYS A 7 9.97 0.73 -8.34
N SER A 8 9.04 0.24 -7.51
CA SER A 8 8.31 -1.01 -7.72
C SER A 8 7.30 -0.94 -8.87
N GLY A 9 7.00 0.25 -9.42
CA GLY A 9 5.98 0.45 -10.44
C GLY A 9 4.57 0.59 -9.85
N THR A 10 4.49 1.03 -8.59
CA THR A 10 3.25 1.44 -7.92
C THR A 10 3.27 2.96 -7.79
N THR A 11 2.15 3.60 -8.10
CA THR A 11 1.93 5.02 -7.86
C THR A 11 0.82 5.15 -6.83
N VAL A 12 1.05 5.94 -5.78
CA VAL A 12 0.04 6.24 -4.76
C VAL A 12 -0.27 7.72 -4.81
N MET A 13 -1.53 8.06 -5.05
CA MET A 13 -2.03 9.43 -5.07
C MET A 13 -2.92 9.64 -3.85
N VAL A 14 -2.65 10.68 -3.09
CA VAL A 14 -3.37 10.98 -1.85
C VAL A 14 -3.95 12.39 -1.92
N ASP A 15 -5.24 12.52 -1.63
CA ASP A 15 -5.91 13.79 -1.37
C ASP A 15 -6.71 13.72 -0.06
N GLU A 16 -7.43 14.79 0.29
CA GLU A 16 -8.19 14.88 1.54
C GLU A 16 -9.38 13.91 1.62
N THR A 17 -9.82 13.39 0.48
CA THR A 17 -11.04 12.59 0.34
C THR A 17 -10.75 11.12 0.06
N GLN A 18 -9.62 10.81 -0.57
CA GLN A 18 -9.29 9.46 -1.02
C GLN A 18 -7.78 9.21 -1.19
N ILE A 19 -7.44 7.93 -1.18
CA ILE A 19 -6.14 7.37 -1.53
C ILE A 19 -6.34 6.47 -2.74
N VAL A 20 -5.59 6.72 -3.80
CA VAL A 20 -5.60 5.92 -5.02
C VAL A 20 -4.27 5.19 -5.12
N ILE A 21 -4.33 3.86 -5.25
CA ILE A 21 -3.17 3.00 -5.48
C ILE A 21 -3.28 2.45 -6.90
N GLU A 22 -2.30 2.79 -7.73
CA GLU A 22 -2.22 2.35 -9.11
C GLU A 22 -0.98 1.48 -9.30
N ARG A 23 -1.16 0.28 -9.86
CA ARG A 23 -0.07 -0.65 -10.15
C ARG A 23 -0.04 -0.89 -11.66
N SER A 24 0.71 -0.05 -12.38
CA SER A 24 0.74 0.01 -13.85
C SER A 24 2.05 -0.53 -14.46
N GLY A 25 3.08 -0.79 -13.66
CA GLY A 25 4.40 -1.21 -14.16
C GLY A 25 4.52 -2.68 -14.57
N GLY A 26 5.10 -2.95 -15.74
CA GLY A 26 5.60 -4.30 -16.09
C GLY A 26 6.67 -4.83 -15.11
N LYS A 27 7.35 -3.93 -14.37
CA LYS A 27 8.30 -4.29 -13.30
C LYS A 27 7.62 -4.76 -12.00
N SER A 28 6.40 -4.32 -11.72
CA SER A 28 5.56 -4.86 -10.65
C SER A 28 5.06 -6.26 -10.99
N ALA A 29 4.85 -6.54 -12.28
CA ALA A 29 4.55 -7.88 -12.80
C ALA A 29 5.79 -8.82 -12.82
N MET A 30 7.00 -8.27 -13.02
CA MET A 30 8.24 -9.05 -13.18
C MET A 30 9.01 -9.35 -11.87
N LYS A 31 8.70 -8.67 -10.74
CA LYS A 31 9.08 -9.17 -9.40
C LYS A 31 8.16 -10.35 -9.05
N GLY A 32 8.48 -11.49 -9.66
CA GLY A 32 7.75 -12.76 -9.69
C GLY A 32 7.54 -13.49 -8.35
N LEU A 33 7.35 -12.78 -7.23
CA LEU A 33 6.68 -13.31 -6.05
C LEU A 33 5.21 -12.87 -5.93
N PHE A 34 4.77 -11.90 -6.75
CA PHE A 34 3.42 -11.32 -6.71
C PHE A 34 2.69 -11.35 -8.07
N ALA A 35 3.22 -12.10 -9.03
CA ALA A 35 2.79 -12.18 -10.43
C ALA A 35 1.42 -12.88 -10.66
N GLY A 36 0.51 -12.78 -9.70
CA GLY A 36 -0.82 -13.37 -9.77
C GLY A 36 -1.93 -12.38 -10.08
N ARG A 37 -2.07 -11.27 -9.34
CA ARG A 37 -3.38 -10.56 -9.25
C ARG A 37 -3.36 -9.08 -8.88
N ALA A 38 -2.31 -8.32 -9.17
CA ALA A 38 -2.23 -6.93 -8.71
C ALA A 38 -1.78 -5.92 -9.79
N MET A 39 -2.07 -6.15 -11.07
CA MET A 39 -2.34 -5.02 -11.96
C MET A 39 -3.71 -4.47 -11.56
N GLY A 40 -3.80 -3.22 -11.15
CA GLY A 40 -5.05 -2.74 -10.60
C GLY A 40 -5.03 -1.29 -10.16
N HIS A 41 -6.22 -0.72 -10.21
CA HIS A 41 -6.57 0.57 -9.64
C HIS A 41 -7.40 0.31 -8.40
N MET A 42 -6.95 0.81 -7.25
CA MET A 42 -7.69 0.76 -6.00
C MET A 42 -7.92 2.16 -5.49
N THR A 43 -9.14 2.45 -5.05
CA THR A 43 -9.49 3.70 -4.38
C THR A 43 -9.98 3.40 -2.97
N ILE A 44 -9.40 4.06 -1.98
CA ILE A 44 -9.77 3.96 -0.58
C ILE A 44 -10.27 5.34 -0.15
N LYS A 45 -11.49 5.44 0.35
CA LYS A 45 -11.98 6.71 0.92
C LYS A 45 -11.18 7.04 2.17
N MET A 46 -10.73 8.29 2.30
CA MET A 46 -9.97 8.76 3.46
C MET A 46 -10.76 8.58 4.76
N SER A 47 -12.08 8.79 4.71
CA SER A 47 -12.98 8.56 5.85
C SER A 47 -13.10 7.10 6.30
N ALA A 48 -12.70 6.14 5.46
CA ALA A 48 -12.68 4.72 5.80
C ALA A 48 -11.34 4.29 6.40
N MET A 49 -10.29 5.11 6.33
CA MET A 49 -8.97 4.80 6.85
C MET A 49 -8.99 4.81 8.39
N THR A 50 -8.60 3.70 8.99
CA THR A 50 -8.55 3.51 10.44
C THR A 50 -7.11 3.50 10.97
N GLY A 51 -6.13 3.29 10.10
CA GLY A 51 -4.74 3.25 10.49
C GLY A 51 -3.82 2.93 9.32
N VAL A 52 -2.52 2.94 9.59
CA VAL A 52 -1.49 2.53 8.63
C VAL A 52 -0.46 1.69 9.38
N ILE A 53 -0.14 0.53 8.82
CA ILE A 53 0.94 -0.32 9.31
C ILE A 53 2.12 -0.13 8.38
N PHE A 54 3.28 0.20 8.95
CA PHE A 54 4.52 0.33 8.21
C PHE A 54 5.55 -0.66 8.78
N PHE A 55 6.08 -1.54 7.93
CA PHE A 55 7.04 -2.55 8.34
C PHE A 55 8.01 -2.90 7.20
N ALA A 56 9.27 -2.55 7.38
CA ALA A 56 10.36 -2.85 6.44
C ALA A 56 10.03 -2.46 4.99
N ASP A 57 9.77 -3.44 4.11
CA ASP A 57 9.55 -3.24 2.69
C ASP A 57 8.06 -3.20 2.27
N TYR A 58 7.14 -3.07 3.22
CA TYR A 58 5.72 -2.91 2.92
C TYR A 58 4.98 -1.96 3.88
N LEU A 59 3.89 -1.39 3.36
CA LEU A 59 2.97 -0.51 4.07
C LEU A 59 1.54 -0.98 3.80
N VAL A 60 0.73 -1.19 4.84
CA VAL A 60 -0.68 -1.59 4.70
C VAL A 60 -1.56 -0.45 5.18
N ILE A 61 -2.45 0.02 4.31
CA ILE A 61 -3.48 0.98 4.67
C ILE A 61 -4.64 0.22 5.31
N CYS A 62 -4.86 0.41 6.60
CA CYS A 62 -5.98 -0.19 7.30
C CYS A 62 -7.22 0.66 7.01
N ALA A 63 -8.23 0.05 6.41
CA ALA A 63 -9.50 0.71 6.14
C ALA A 63 -10.67 -0.25 6.30
N SER A 64 -11.82 0.29 6.67
CA SER A 64 -13.04 -0.51 6.84
C SER A 64 -13.41 -1.24 5.54
N GLY A 65 -13.63 -2.55 5.63
CA GLY A 65 -13.96 -3.41 4.50
C GLY A 65 -12.76 -3.93 3.70
N LEU A 66 -11.52 -3.66 4.13
CA LEU A 66 -10.31 -4.18 3.50
C LEU A 66 -9.58 -5.21 4.36
N PRO A 67 -8.82 -6.15 3.75
CA PRO A 67 -8.00 -7.09 4.47
C PRO A 67 -7.01 -6.39 5.41
N THR A 68 -6.95 -6.83 6.66
CA THR A 68 -6.02 -6.33 7.67
C THR A 68 -5.29 -7.52 8.28
N PRO A 69 -3.96 -7.47 8.42
CA PRO A 69 -3.22 -8.55 9.06
C PRO A 69 -3.59 -8.68 10.53
N ASN A 70 -3.95 -9.89 10.95
CA ASN A 70 -4.18 -10.23 12.37
C ASN A 70 -2.90 -10.71 13.06
N ASP A 71 -1.89 -11.11 12.29
CA ASP A 71 -0.61 -11.61 12.78
C ASP A 71 0.52 -11.15 11.85
N PHE A 72 1.66 -10.76 12.43
CA PHE A 72 2.86 -10.29 11.74
C PHE A 72 3.95 -11.35 11.66
N LYS A 73 3.61 -12.62 11.88
CA LYS A 73 4.53 -13.75 11.66
C LYS A 73 5.16 -13.73 10.27
N LEU A 74 6.43 -14.12 10.20
CA LEU A 74 7.22 -14.21 8.96
C LEU A 74 6.51 -15.02 7.87
N THR A 75 5.77 -16.07 8.25
CA THR A 75 5.03 -16.94 7.32
C THR A 75 3.86 -16.24 6.63
N SER A 76 3.31 -15.18 7.23
CA SER A 76 2.15 -14.43 6.68
C SER A 76 2.56 -13.24 5.81
N ILE A 77 3.83 -12.83 5.82
CA ILE A 77 4.30 -11.64 5.08
C ILE A 77 4.04 -11.76 3.58
N ALA A 78 4.23 -12.94 2.99
CA ALA A 78 3.97 -13.15 1.57
C ALA A 78 2.49 -12.97 1.20
N GLU A 79 1.58 -13.32 2.09
CA GLU A 79 0.14 -13.14 1.91
C GLU A 79 -0.27 -11.68 2.11
N ILE A 80 0.26 -11.02 3.15
CA ILE A 80 -0.01 -9.60 3.43
C ILE A 80 0.36 -8.71 2.25
N LYS A 81 1.51 -8.97 1.63
CA LYS A 81 1.98 -8.23 0.44
C LYS A 81 1.10 -8.43 -0.79
N GLN A 82 0.22 -9.43 -0.80
CA GLN A 82 -0.78 -9.63 -1.85
C GLN A 82 -2.06 -8.81 -1.61
N PHE A 83 -2.23 -8.20 -0.44
CA PHE A 83 -3.42 -7.40 -0.16
C PHE A 83 -3.53 -6.21 -1.11
N PRO A 84 -4.75 -5.87 -1.55
CA PRO A 84 -4.96 -4.78 -2.49
C PRO A 84 -4.55 -3.42 -1.88
N ASN A 85 -4.70 -3.27 -0.58
CA ASN A 85 -4.33 -2.11 0.24
C ASN A 85 -2.89 -2.15 0.78
N CYS A 86 -2.05 -3.07 0.31
CA CYS A 86 -0.63 -3.14 0.67
C CYS A 86 0.27 -2.56 -0.41
N ILE A 87 1.15 -1.63 -0.07
CA ILE A 87 2.14 -1.05 -0.97
C ILE A 87 3.50 -1.64 -0.62
N VAL A 88 4.20 -2.15 -1.64
CA VAL A 88 5.53 -2.77 -1.49
C VAL A 88 6.54 -1.90 -2.23
N ALA A 89 7.51 -1.38 -1.49
CA ALA A 89 8.61 -0.56 -2.00
C ALA A 89 9.79 -0.59 -1.01
N LYS A 90 10.86 0.15 -1.26
CA LYS A 90 11.93 0.24 -0.25
C LYS A 90 11.43 1.01 0.98
N GLU A 91 11.92 0.62 2.15
CA GLU A 91 11.58 1.23 3.44
C GLU A 91 11.64 2.76 3.41
N GLN A 92 12.72 3.31 2.85
CA GLN A 92 12.93 4.76 2.72
C GLN A 92 11.88 5.46 1.86
N GLU A 93 11.39 4.80 0.79
CA GLU A 93 10.33 5.36 -0.06
C GLU A 93 8.98 5.31 0.69
N LEU A 94 8.74 4.23 1.43
CA LEU A 94 7.51 4.02 2.19
C LEU A 94 7.40 4.92 3.43
N GLU A 95 8.53 5.24 4.07
CA GLU A 95 8.58 6.14 5.22
C GLU A 95 7.98 7.52 4.87
N GLU A 96 8.28 8.05 3.68
CA GLU A 96 7.71 9.33 3.25
C GLU A 96 6.18 9.27 3.11
N LEU A 97 5.67 8.18 2.53
CA LEU A 97 4.23 7.96 2.41
C LEU A 97 3.59 7.76 3.79
N TYR A 98 4.22 7.00 4.68
CA TYR A 98 3.74 6.74 6.03
C TYR A 98 3.59 8.04 6.83
N GLN A 99 4.61 8.90 6.84
CA GLN A 99 4.57 10.17 7.56
C GLN A 99 3.48 11.08 6.99
N TYR A 100 3.27 11.07 5.68
CA TYR A 100 2.19 11.84 5.06
C TYR A 100 0.80 11.32 5.45
N LEU A 101 0.57 10.01 5.37
CA LEU A 101 -0.72 9.38 5.72
C LEU A 101 -1.04 9.52 7.20
N LYS A 102 -0.03 9.50 8.08
CA LYS A 102 -0.20 9.68 9.52
C LYS A 102 -0.87 11.00 9.88
N GLY A 103 -0.69 12.05 9.07
CA GLY A 103 -1.37 13.34 9.26
C GLY A 103 -2.90 13.30 9.08
N PHE A 104 -3.44 12.24 8.48
CA PHE A 104 -4.88 12.06 8.26
C PHE A 104 -5.53 11.12 9.27
N ILE A 105 -4.74 10.42 10.09
CA ILE A 105 -5.24 9.52 11.14
C ILE A 105 -5.50 10.36 12.40
N LYS A 106 -6.74 10.29 12.93
CA LYS A 106 -7.15 10.99 14.17
C LYS A 106 -7.11 10.06 15.37
#